data_AF-A0A376L756-F1
#
_entry.id   AF-A0A376L756-F1
#
_cell.length_a   1.000
_cell.length_b   1.000
_cell.length_c   1.000
_cell.angle_alpha   90.00
_cell.angle_beta   90.00
_cell.angle_gamma   90.00
#
_symmetry.space_group_name_H-M   'P 1'
#
loop_
_entity.id
_entity.type
_entity.pdbx_description
1 polymer ?
#
loop_
_entity_poly.entity_id
_entity_poly.type
_entity_poly.pdbx_seq_one_letter_code
_entity_poly.pdbx_strand_id
1 'polypeptide(L)'
;MLLDVLSEQHEQHQDLFNSNRLTFSEALAKLYQRLNPQIDMGQRTPQTIGEELLDYRNYLEMEVEVNRGSDGWLRAESGALSTGEAIGTGMSILVMVVQSLGR
;
A
#
# COMPACT_ATOMS: atom_id res chain seq x y z
N MET A 1 -5.27 6.78 -8.47
CA MET A 1 -4.06 6.81 -9.32
C MET A 1 -3.84 5.59 -10.23
N LEU A 2 -4.13 4.34 -9.84
CA LEU A 2 -4.25 3.20 -10.80
C LEU A 2 -5.70 2.76 -10.97
N LEU A 3 -6.41 2.65 -9.84
CA LEU A 3 -7.84 2.30 -9.79
C LEU A 3 -8.70 3.26 -10.61
N ASP A 4 -8.45 4.57 -10.52
CA ASP A 4 -9.18 5.58 -11.30
C ASP A 4 -9.00 5.36 -12.81
N VAL A 5 -7.78 5.05 -13.27
CA VAL A 5 -7.47 4.78 -14.68
C VAL A 5 -8.17 3.52 -15.19
N LEU A 6 -8.22 2.47 -14.37
CA LEU A 6 -8.98 1.25 -14.70
C LEU A 6 -10.49 1.52 -14.79
N SER A 7 -11.01 2.46 -14.00
CA SER A 7 -12.44 2.79 -13.96
C SER A 7 -12.89 3.79 -15.03
N GLU A 8 -12.07 4.76 -15.40
CA GLU A 8 -12.46 5.89 -16.27
C GLU A 8 -11.94 5.77 -17.71
N GLN A 9 -10.81 5.09 -17.93
CA GLN A 9 -10.10 5.09 -19.22
C GLN A 9 -9.93 3.70 -19.81
N HIS A 10 -10.89 2.80 -19.55
CA HIS A 10 -10.84 1.41 -20.02
C HIS A 10 -10.55 1.31 -21.53
N GLU A 11 -11.16 2.17 -22.35
CA GLU A 11 -10.96 2.18 -23.81
C GLU A 11 -9.54 2.55 -24.27
N GLN A 12 -8.82 3.42 -23.54
CA GLN A 12 -7.49 3.90 -23.95
C GLN A 12 -6.36 2.90 -23.68
N HIS A 13 -6.61 1.85 -22.90
CA HIS A 13 -5.62 0.85 -22.52
C HIS A 13 -6.06 -0.59 -22.85
N GLN A 14 -7.16 -0.73 -23.60
CA GLN A 14 -7.65 -2.01 -24.09
C GLN A 14 -6.59 -2.81 -24.87
N ASP A 15 -5.62 -2.13 -25.49
CA ASP A 15 -4.50 -2.77 -26.19
C ASP A 15 -3.68 -3.70 -25.30
N LEU A 16 -3.46 -3.30 -24.03
CA LEU A 16 -2.69 -4.08 -23.07
C LEU A 16 -3.45 -5.29 -22.57
N PHE A 17 -4.77 -5.16 -22.35
CA PHE A 17 -5.60 -6.20 -21.72
C PHE A 17 -6.26 -7.16 -22.73
N ASN A 18 -6.44 -6.76 -23.99
CA ASN A 18 -6.97 -7.62 -25.05
C ASN A 18 -5.87 -8.45 -25.76
N SER A 19 -4.61 -8.30 -25.34
CA SER A 19 -3.48 -9.03 -25.92
C SER A 19 -3.37 -10.44 -25.36
N ASN A 20 -3.51 -11.47 -26.20
CA ASN A 20 -3.25 -12.87 -25.82
C ASN A 20 -1.77 -13.19 -25.50
N ARG A 21 -0.87 -12.21 -25.61
CA ARG A 21 0.57 -12.38 -25.35
C ARG A 21 0.99 -11.96 -23.95
N LEU A 22 0.10 -11.30 -23.19
CA LEU A 22 0.39 -10.81 -21.85
C LEU A 22 -0.59 -11.46 -20.87
N THR A 23 -0.10 -11.79 -19.68
CA THR A 23 -1.01 -12.06 -18.56
C THR A 23 -1.64 -10.74 -18.09
N PHE A 24 -2.72 -10.86 -17.31
CA PHE A 24 -3.36 -9.70 -16.70
C PHE A 24 -2.38 -8.90 -15.79
N SER A 25 -1.58 -9.60 -14.99
CA SER A 25 -0.55 -8.98 -14.13
C SER A 25 0.50 -8.23 -14.95
N GLU A 26 0.99 -8.83 -16.05
CA GLU A 26 1.95 -8.16 -16.93
C GLU A 26 1.35 -6.93 -17.62
N ALA A 27 0.08 -6.98 -18.01
CA ALA A 27 -0.64 -5.83 -18.55
C ALA A 27 -0.76 -4.70 -17.52
N LEU A 28 -1.05 -5.02 -16.25
CA LEU A 28 -1.07 -4.05 -15.15
C LEU A 28 0.31 -3.42 -14.91
N ALA A 29 1.38 -4.20 -14.88
CA ALA A 29 2.73 -3.68 -14.70
C ALA A 29 3.12 -2.73 -15.85
N LYS A 30 2.76 -3.07 -17.09
CA LYS A 30 2.98 -2.18 -18.24
C LYS A 30 2.15 -0.91 -18.17
N LEU A 31 0.89 -1.00 -17.71
CA LEU A 31 0.06 0.18 -17.47
C LEU A 31 0.69 1.07 -16.40
N TYR A 32 1.12 0.49 -15.29
CA TYR A 32 1.78 1.22 -14.19
C TYR A 32 3.06 1.93 -14.65
N GLN A 33 3.88 1.27 -15.47
CA GLN A 33 5.05 1.88 -16.11
C GLN A 33 4.66 3.00 -17.09
N ARG A 34 3.59 2.82 -17.86
CA ARG A 34 3.09 3.84 -18.81
C ARG A 34 2.62 5.10 -18.08
N LEU A 35 1.96 4.94 -16.93
CA LEU A 35 1.48 6.04 -16.09
C LEU A 35 2.62 6.71 -15.30
N ASN A 36 3.69 5.97 -15.00
CA ASN A 36 4.84 6.45 -14.23
C ASN A 36 6.15 6.21 -14.99
N PRO A 37 6.42 6.95 -16.09
CA PRO A 37 7.58 6.70 -16.96
C PRO A 37 8.93 6.84 -16.24
N GLN A 38 8.94 7.52 -15.10
CA GLN A 38 10.14 7.83 -14.33
C GLN A 38 10.47 6.75 -13.28
N ILE A 39 9.56 5.79 -13.05
CA ILE A 39 9.81 4.70 -12.11
C ILE A 39 10.79 3.70 -12.73
N ASP A 40 11.89 3.48 -12.03
CA ASP A 40 12.76 2.33 -12.27
C ASP A 40 12.13 1.08 -11.65
N MET A 41 11.77 0.12 -12.50
CA MET A 41 11.20 -1.16 -12.08
C MET A 41 12.28 -2.12 -11.52
N GLY A 42 13.56 -1.75 -11.63
CA GLY A 42 14.70 -2.55 -11.20
C GLY A 42 14.75 -3.90 -11.93
N GLN A 43 15.22 -4.95 -11.24
CA GLN A 43 15.29 -6.30 -11.79
C GLN A 43 13.99 -7.10 -11.62
N ARG A 44 12.89 -6.47 -11.17
CA ARG A 44 11.63 -7.16 -10.95
C ARG A 44 10.94 -7.48 -12.26
N THR A 45 10.37 -8.68 -12.36
CA THR A 45 9.64 -9.07 -13.56
C THR A 45 8.29 -8.34 -13.64
N PRO A 46 7.75 -8.08 -14.84
CA PRO A 46 6.43 -7.49 -15.00
C PRO A 46 5.32 -8.30 -14.31
N GLN A 47 5.45 -9.64 -14.27
CA GLN A 47 4.52 -10.51 -13.55
C GLN A 47 4.50 -10.19 -12.05
N THR A 48 5.68 -10.14 -11.40
CA THR A 48 5.81 -9.82 -9.97
C THR A 48 5.26 -8.43 -9.64
N ILE A 49 5.57 -7.43 -10.46
CA ILE A 49 5.08 -6.06 -10.27
C ILE A 49 3.55 -6.04 -10.38
N GLY A 50 2.98 -6.73 -11.37
CA GLY A 50 1.53 -6.81 -11.54
C GLY A 50 0.82 -7.46 -10.35
N GLU A 51 1.42 -8.50 -9.76
CA GLU A 51 0.89 -9.14 -8.55
C GLU A 51 0.96 -8.21 -7.33
N GLU A 52 2.04 -7.45 -7.15
CA GLU A 52 2.13 -6.42 -6.12
C GLU A 52 1.07 -5.32 -6.30
N LEU A 53 0.78 -4.92 -7.54
CA LEU A 53 -0.25 -3.91 -7.83
C LEU A 53 -1.67 -4.40 -7.51
N LEU A 54 -1.89 -5.71 -7.42
CA LEU A 54 -3.19 -6.30 -7.03
C LEU A 54 -3.34 -6.44 -5.52
N ASP A 55 -2.24 -6.35 -4.77
CA ASP A 55 -2.28 -6.39 -3.32
C ASP A 55 -2.68 -5.02 -2.77
N TYR A 56 -3.93 -4.92 -2.31
CA TYR A 56 -4.47 -3.67 -1.76
C TYR A 56 -3.63 -3.11 -0.60
N ARG A 57 -2.89 -3.96 0.12
CA ARG A 57 -2.03 -3.54 1.24
C ARG A 57 -0.92 -2.60 0.80
N ASN A 58 -0.46 -2.70 -0.45
CA ASN A 58 0.56 -1.82 -1.01
C ASN A 58 0.07 -0.38 -1.25
N TYR A 59 -1.23 -0.13 -1.07
CA TYR A 59 -1.85 1.20 -1.18
C TYR A 59 -2.29 1.76 0.17
N LEU A 60 -2.08 1.03 1.27
CA LEU A 60 -2.43 1.45 2.62
C LEU A 60 -1.19 1.98 3.34
N GLU A 61 -1.27 3.22 3.79
CA GLU A 61 -0.32 3.79 4.74
C GLU A 61 -1.00 3.88 6.11
N MET A 62 -0.40 3.24 7.12
CA MET A 62 -0.94 3.20 8.47
C MET A 62 0.07 3.82 9.42
N GLU A 63 -0.41 4.72 10.28
CA GLU A 63 0.38 5.32 11.35
C GLU A 63 -0.28 5.07 12.71
N VAL A 64 0.53 5.07 13.76
CA VAL A 64 0.06 4.97 15.14
C VAL A 64 0.14 6.34 15.79
N GLU A 65 -0.97 6.74 16.40
CA GLU A 65 -1.06 7.99 17.15
C GLU A 65 -1.47 7.71 18.60
N VAL A 66 -0.95 8.54 19.51
CA VAL A 66 -1.27 8.53 20.94
C VAL A 66 -2.05 9.80 21.26
N ASN A 67 -3.16 9.66 21.98
CA ASN A 67 -3.94 10.78 22.46
C ASN A 67 -3.46 11.23 23.85
N ARG A 68 -3.04 12.49 23.97
CA ARG A 68 -2.52 13.10 25.21
C ARG A 68 -3.47 14.08 25.89
N GLY A 69 -4.77 13.97 25.63
CA GLY A 69 -5.77 14.87 26.20
C GLY A 69 -5.63 16.27 25.60
N SER A 70 -4.99 17.21 26.32
CA SER A 70 -4.85 18.61 25.88
C SER A 70 -4.01 18.75 24.62
N ASP A 71 -3.01 17.88 24.43
CA ASP A 71 -2.08 17.96 23.29
C ASP A 71 -2.63 17.24 22.05
N GLY A 72 -3.82 16.61 22.16
CA GLY A 72 -4.50 15.94 21.06
C GLY A 72 -3.85 14.63 20.62
N TRP A 73 -4.06 14.28 19.35
CA TRP A 73 -3.44 13.12 18.70
C TRP A 73 -2.05 13.50 18.20
N LEU A 74 -1.06 12.73 18.61
CA LEU A 74 0.33 12.90 18.20
C LEU A 74 0.87 11.55 17.70
N ARG A 75 1.70 11.59 16.66
CA ARG A 75 2.38 10.40 16.16
C ARG A 75 3.18 9.72 17.27
N ALA A 76 3.07 8.41 17.36
CA ALA A 76 3.79 7.58 18.32
C ALA A 76 5.27 7.44 17.93
N GLU A 77 6.06 8.49 18.18
CA GLU A 77 7.51 8.47 17.96
C GLU A 77 8.25 8.16 19.26
N SER A 78 9.20 7.20 19.22
CA SER A 78 9.91 6.75 20.42
C SER A 78 10.62 7.86 21.20
N GLY A 79 11.04 8.95 20.53
CA GLY A 79 11.68 10.10 21.16
C GLY A 79 10.72 11.06 21.86
N ALA A 80 9.42 10.96 21.58
CA ALA A 80 8.39 11.83 22.12
C ALA A 80 7.58 11.19 23.25
N LEU A 81 7.70 9.88 23.48
CA LEU A 81 6.95 9.11 24.47
C LEU A 81 7.72 8.91 25.78
N SER A 82 7.05 9.06 26.92
CA SER A 82 7.57 8.57 28.20
C SER A 82 7.67 7.04 28.21
N THR A 83 8.45 6.47 29.13
CA THR A 83 8.59 5.00 29.25
C THR A 83 7.24 4.30 29.42
N GLY A 84 6.32 4.86 30.21
CA GLY A 84 4.99 4.29 30.41
C GLY A 84 4.11 4.35 29.15
N GLU A 85 4.16 5.47 28.43
CA GLU A 85 3.42 5.62 27.17
C GLU A 85 3.96 4.70 26.08
N ALA A 86 5.28 4.54 25.98
CA ALA A 86 5.91 3.64 25.01
C ALA A 86 5.51 2.18 25.27
N ILE A 87 5.54 1.74 26.53
CA ILE A 87 5.11 0.38 26.92
C ILE A 87 3.61 0.19 26.62
N GLY A 88 2.77 1.15 27.01
CA GLY A 88 1.32 1.08 26.79
C GLY A 88 0.98 1.04 25.30
N THR A 89 1.60 1.91 24.50
CA THR A 89 1.42 1.95 23.04
C THR A 89 1.82 0.63 22.39
N GLY A 90 2.98 0.08 22.74
CA GLY A 90 3.44 -1.20 22.23
C GLY A 90 2.48 -2.35 22.57
N MET A 91 1.94 -2.37 23.79
CA MET A 91 0.94 -3.35 24.20
C MET A 91 -0.36 -3.22 23.41
N SER A 92 -0.85 -2.00 23.20
CA SER A 92 -2.06 -1.75 22.41
C SER A 92 -1.90 -2.21 20.96
N ILE A 93 -0.76 -1.92 20.32
CA ILE A 93 -0.43 -2.41 18.98
C ILE A 93 -0.39 -3.93 18.97
N LEU A 94 0.27 -4.56 19.95
CA LEU A 94 0.39 -6.02 20.03
C LEU A 94 -0.99 -6.69 20.11
N VAL A 95 -1.88 -6.17 20.95
CA VAL A 95 -3.27 -6.67 21.08
C VAL A 95 -4.01 -6.54 19.75
N MET A 96 -3.90 -5.39 19.07
CA MET A 96 -4.52 -5.15 17.78
C MET A 96 -4.05 -6.16 16.72
N VAL A 97 -2.73 -6.39 16.64
CA VAL A 97 -2.13 -7.34 15.69
C VAL A 97 -2.61 -8.77 16.00
N VAL A 98 -2.57 -9.21 17.24
CA VAL A 98 -3.01 -10.57 17.63
C VAL A 98 -4.50 -10.79 17.32
N GLN A 99 -5.36 -9.79 17.54
CA GLN A 99 -6.78 -9.87 17.20
C GLN A 99 -7.04 -9.89 15.69
N SER A 100 -6.18 -9.25 14.90
CA SER A 100 -6.29 -9.26 13.44
C SER A 100 -5.85 -10.59 12.82
N LEU A 101 -4.92 -11.32 13.46
CA LEU A 101 -4.38 -12.60 12.99
C LEU A 101 -5.20 -13.82 13.47
N GLY A 102 -5.96 -13.68 14.56
CA GLY A 102 -6.77 -14.76 15.14
C GLY A 102 -8.18 -14.91 14.55
N ARG A 103 -8.53 -14.10 13.54
CA ARG A 103 -9.77 -14.23 12.75
C ARG A 103 -9.43 -14.72 11.36
#